data_AF-A0A937XLU2-F1
#
_entry.id   AF-A0A937XLU2-F1
#
_cell.length_a   1.000
_cell.length_b   1.000
_cell.length_c   1.000
_cell.angle_alpha   90.00
_cell.angle_beta   90.00
_cell.angle_gamma   90.00
#
_symmetry.space_group_name_H-M   'P 1'
#
loop_
_entity.id
_entity.type
_entity.pdbx_description
1 polymer ?
#
loop_
_entity_poly.entity_id
_entity_poly.type
_entity_poly.pdbx_seq_one_letter_code
_entity_poly.pdbx_strand_id
1 'polypeptide(L)'
;TFSDYSRNALRMAALMRQRVIHVFTHDSIGLGEDGPTHQPIEHAASLRLIPNLDVWRPADAIETAIAWTSAIHRQQGPSALLLTRQAVPILELDAAQRIAASRGAYVCRDHEQALASILASGSELGIALEAAELLAKASIAVRVVSMPSSSLFDRQDLAWKEQVLGKHPRIAIEAGVGDGWWKYGCADVLGLSQFGESAPAHVLYEHFGLTAKALAERVRHCISTSAMSGRA
;
A
#
# COMPACT_ATOMS: atom_id res chain seq x y z
N THR A 1 9.96 -12.04 3.32
CA THR A 1 9.86 -13.28 4.13
C THR A 1 11.00 -13.38 5.12
N PHE A 2 12.25 -13.44 4.66
CA PHE A 2 13.38 -13.65 5.57
C PHE A 2 13.74 -12.46 6.50
N SER A 3 12.96 -11.37 6.48
CA SER A 3 13.01 -10.34 7.53
C SER A 3 12.83 -10.94 8.92
N ASP A 4 12.03 -12.01 9.05
CA ASP A 4 11.77 -12.63 10.34
C ASP A 4 12.99 -13.32 10.96
N TYR A 5 13.93 -13.82 10.14
CA TYR A 5 15.22 -14.35 10.61
C TYR A 5 16.10 -13.26 11.24
N SER A 6 15.87 -11.99 10.89
CA SER A 6 16.60 -10.83 11.43
C SER A 6 15.72 -9.92 12.30
N ARG A 7 14.53 -10.40 12.73
CA ARG A 7 13.51 -9.58 13.38
C ARG A 7 13.99 -8.88 14.64
N ASN A 8 14.76 -9.57 15.47
CA ASN A 8 15.31 -8.95 16.68
C ASN A 8 16.31 -7.84 16.33
N ALA A 9 17.17 -8.04 15.33
CA ALA A 9 18.11 -7.03 14.87
C ALA A 9 17.40 -5.80 14.30
N LEU A 10 16.34 -5.98 13.50
CA LEU A 10 15.47 -4.90 13.01
C LEU A 10 14.88 -4.09 14.18
N ARG A 11 14.34 -4.78 15.19
CA ARG A 11 13.82 -4.15 16.42
C ARG A 11 14.90 -3.40 17.18
N MET A 12 16.10 -3.98 17.31
CA MET A 12 17.21 -3.37 18.03
C MET A 12 17.74 -2.13 17.30
N ALA A 13 17.83 -2.16 15.97
CA ALA A 13 18.17 -0.97 15.18
C ALA A 13 17.16 0.16 15.41
N ALA A 14 15.87 -0.17 15.47
CA ALA A 14 14.82 0.81 15.75
C ALA A 14 14.89 1.39 17.16
N LEU A 15 15.11 0.54 18.17
CA LEU A 15 15.28 0.93 19.57
C LEU A 15 16.52 1.81 19.79
N MET A 16 17.65 1.42 19.19
CA MET A 16 18.93 2.13 19.29
C MET A 16 19.04 3.31 18.32
N ARG A 17 17.97 3.61 17.57
CA ARG A 17 17.89 4.71 16.59
C ARG A 17 18.99 4.67 15.53
N GLN A 18 19.38 3.48 15.12
CA GLN A 18 20.45 3.31 14.14
C GLN A 18 19.95 3.59 12.73
N ARG A 19 20.70 4.39 11.97
CA ARG A 19 20.46 4.57 10.54
C ARG A 19 20.94 3.34 9.77
N VAL A 20 20.03 2.38 9.59
CA VAL A 20 20.24 1.17 8.79
C VAL A 20 19.15 1.08 7.73
N ILE A 21 19.54 0.76 6.49
CA ILE A 21 18.61 0.56 5.38
C ILE A 21 18.56 -0.94 5.08
N HIS A 22 17.40 -1.55 5.31
CA HIS A 22 17.14 -2.96 5.01
C HIS A 22 16.45 -3.06 3.66
N VAL A 23 17.07 -3.77 2.71
CA VAL A 23 16.50 -3.99 1.37
C VAL A 23 15.90 -5.39 1.33
N PHE A 24 14.57 -5.47 1.29
CA PHE A 24 13.81 -6.71 1.22
C PHE A 24 13.08 -6.78 -0.12
N THR A 25 13.68 -7.50 -1.07
CA THR A 25 13.02 -7.78 -2.36
C THR A 25 12.06 -8.96 -2.24
N HIS A 26 11.30 -9.24 -3.30
CA HIS A 26 10.32 -10.34 -3.36
C HIS A 26 9.26 -10.17 -2.25
N ASP A 27 8.54 -9.06 -2.32
CA ASP A 27 7.72 -8.52 -1.24
C ASP A 27 6.31 -9.13 -1.07
N SER A 28 5.88 -10.01 -1.98
CA SER A 28 4.49 -10.50 -2.03
C SER A 28 4.38 -11.84 -2.78
N ILE A 29 3.15 -12.31 -2.98
CA ILE A 29 2.80 -13.39 -3.93
C ILE A 29 3.27 -13.10 -5.37
N GLY A 30 3.62 -11.86 -5.70
CA GLY A 30 4.19 -11.47 -6.99
C GLY A 30 5.52 -12.14 -7.33
N LEU A 31 6.19 -12.77 -6.35
CA LEU A 31 7.35 -13.61 -6.64
C LEU A 31 7.00 -14.91 -7.36
N GLY A 32 5.76 -15.40 -7.30
CA GLY A 32 5.32 -16.56 -8.06
C GLY A 32 5.84 -17.90 -7.53
N GLU A 33 6.61 -18.60 -8.36
CA GLU A 33 6.79 -20.05 -8.32
C GLU A 33 7.48 -20.60 -7.07
N ASP A 34 8.26 -19.80 -6.34
CA ASP A 34 8.91 -20.28 -5.10
C ASP A 34 7.88 -20.58 -3.98
N GLY A 35 6.64 -20.09 -4.13
CA GLY A 35 5.50 -20.53 -3.34
C GLY A 35 5.45 -19.99 -1.90
N PRO A 36 4.54 -20.53 -1.06
CA PRO A 36 4.16 -19.94 0.23
C PRO A 36 5.30 -19.81 1.23
N THR A 37 6.35 -20.61 1.12
CA THR A 37 7.53 -20.52 2.01
C THR A 37 8.38 -19.29 1.74
N HIS A 38 8.21 -18.66 0.57
CA HIS A 38 8.96 -17.47 0.15
C HIS A 38 8.06 -16.24 0.03
N GLN A 39 6.74 -16.41 -0.06
CA GLN A 39 5.77 -15.32 -0.28
C GLN A 39 5.39 -14.64 1.05
N PRO A 40 5.77 -13.36 1.25
CA PRO A 40 5.40 -12.65 2.46
C PRO A 40 3.89 -12.34 2.47
N ILE A 41 3.22 -12.59 3.61
CA ILE A 41 1.78 -12.30 3.79
C ILE A 41 1.60 -11.25 4.90
N GLU A 42 1.98 -11.60 6.11
CA GLU A 42 1.93 -10.81 7.34
C GLU A 42 3.15 -9.92 7.55
N HIS A 43 4.25 -10.18 6.85
CA HIS A 43 5.57 -9.60 7.15
C HIS A 43 5.59 -8.07 7.09
N ALA A 44 4.96 -7.46 6.08
CA ALA A 44 4.87 -6.00 5.96
C ALA A 44 4.09 -5.38 7.14
N ALA A 45 2.93 -5.95 7.47
CA ALA A 45 2.14 -5.54 8.62
C ALA A 45 2.95 -5.69 9.93
N SER A 46 3.66 -6.80 10.06
CA SER A 46 4.47 -7.14 11.21
C SER A 46 5.64 -6.17 11.42
N LEU A 47 6.29 -5.72 10.35
CA LEU A 47 7.34 -4.68 10.40
C LEU A 47 6.76 -3.32 10.75
N ARG A 48 5.57 -2.96 10.24
CA ARG A 48 4.88 -1.70 10.55
C ARG A 48 4.52 -1.56 12.03
N LEU A 49 4.45 -2.67 12.79
CA LEU A 49 4.24 -2.67 14.23
C LEU A 49 5.49 -2.31 15.04
N ILE A 50 6.69 -2.38 14.45
CA ILE A 50 7.95 -2.06 15.16
C ILE A 50 8.03 -0.54 15.33
N PRO A 51 8.03 -0.02 16.57
CA PRO A 51 8.14 1.43 16.79
C PRO A 51 9.45 1.96 16.19
N ASN A 52 9.39 3.14 15.57
CA ASN A 52 10.53 3.83 14.98
C ASN A 52 11.20 3.14 13.75
N LEU A 53 10.56 2.12 13.17
CA LEU A 53 10.96 1.56 11.88
C LEU A 53 10.13 2.18 10.75
N ASP A 54 10.78 2.77 9.74
CA ASP A 54 10.10 3.22 8.53
C ASP A 54 10.00 2.08 7.53
N VAL A 55 8.78 1.64 7.24
CA VAL A 55 8.50 0.62 6.23
C VAL A 55 8.03 1.32 4.97
N TRP A 56 8.80 1.17 3.91
CA TRP A 56 8.51 1.67 2.57
C TRP A 56 8.16 0.49 1.66
N ARG A 57 7.04 0.59 0.96
CA ARG A 57 6.61 -0.33 -0.10
C ARG A 57 6.27 0.49 -1.35
N PRO A 58 7.30 0.98 -2.07
CA PRO A 58 7.13 1.87 -3.21
C PRO A 58 6.48 1.15 -4.39
N ALA A 59 5.62 1.87 -5.11
CA ALA A 59 4.86 1.37 -6.25
C ALA A 59 5.65 1.35 -7.56
N ASP A 60 6.67 2.20 -7.69
CA ASP A 60 7.45 2.34 -8.91
C ASP A 60 8.88 2.83 -8.66
N ALA A 61 9.61 3.14 -9.74
CA ALA A 61 10.97 3.67 -9.67
C ALA A 61 11.06 5.05 -8.99
N ILE A 62 10.04 5.89 -9.10
CA ILE A 62 10.04 7.24 -8.52
C ILE A 62 9.83 7.16 -7.01
N GLU A 63 8.81 6.43 -6.56
CA GLU A 63 8.60 6.19 -5.13
C GLU A 63 9.78 5.44 -4.52
N THR A 64 10.43 4.55 -5.28
CA THR A 64 11.67 3.89 -4.83
C THR A 64 12.79 4.90 -4.59
N ALA A 65 13.00 5.86 -5.50
CA ALA A 65 13.99 6.92 -5.30
C ALA A 65 13.66 7.81 -4.09
N ILE A 66 12.38 8.10 -3.85
CA ILE A 66 11.90 8.85 -2.68
C ILE A 66 12.14 8.07 -1.39
N ALA A 67 11.84 6.77 -1.37
CA ALA A 67 12.07 5.89 -0.24
C ALA A 67 13.56 5.82 0.12
N TRP A 68 14.44 5.65 -0.87
CA TRP A 68 15.88 5.69 -0.69
C TRP A 68 16.37 7.03 -0.14
N THR A 69 15.95 8.13 -0.75
CA THR A 69 16.31 9.48 -0.31
C THR A 69 15.90 9.70 1.15
N SER A 70 14.66 9.33 1.49
CA SER A 70 14.14 9.43 2.86
C SER A 70 14.92 8.56 3.84
N ALA A 71 15.27 7.34 3.45
CA ALA A 71 16.05 6.41 4.28
C ALA A 71 17.49 6.89 4.53
N ILE A 72 18.15 7.49 3.53
CA ILE A 72 19.50 8.04 3.65
C ILE A 72 19.52 9.25 4.61
N HIS A 73 18.49 10.09 4.55
CA HIS A 73 18.36 11.26 5.42
C HIS A 73 17.85 10.94 6.84
N ARG A 74 17.26 9.77 7.08
CA ARG A 74 16.74 9.35 8.38
C ARG A 74 17.86 9.07 9.38
N GLN A 75 18.22 10.05 10.20
CA GLN A 75 19.33 9.91 11.17
C GLN A 75 18.96 9.15 12.45
N GLN A 76 17.67 9.07 12.80
CA GLN A 76 17.19 8.63 14.12
C GLN A 76 16.35 7.35 14.06
N GLY A 77 16.63 6.46 13.11
CA GLY A 77 15.98 5.17 13.02
C GLY A 77 16.25 4.45 11.69
N PRO A 78 15.94 3.15 11.63
CA PRO A 78 16.11 2.35 10.43
C PRO A 78 14.95 2.54 9.45
N SER A 79 15.20 2.11 8.21
CA SER A 79 14.20 1.98 7.16
C SER A 79 14.24 0.57 6.56
N ALA A 80 13.08 0.01 6.23
CA ALA A 80 12.92 -1.22 5.46
C ALA A 80 12.24 -0.90 4.13
N LEU A 81 12.86 -1.28 3.02
CA LEU A 81 12.35 -1.10 1.67
C LEU A 81 11.88 -2.46 1.15
N LEU A 82 10.57 -2.59 0.95
CA LEU A 82 9.89 -3.77 0.44
C LEU A 82 9.72 -3.63 -1.07
N LEU A 83 10.44 -4.42 -1.85
CA LEU A 83 10.58 -4.26 -3.30
C LEU A 83 10.06 -5.47 -4.06
N THR A 84 9.41 -5.23 -5.20
CA THR A 84 8.83 -6.27 -6.03
C THR A 84 9.91 -7.13 -6.71
N ARG A 85 9.55 -8.36 -7.10
CA ARG A 85 10.34 -9.18 -8.06
C ARG A 85 9.98 -8.78 -9.49
N GLN A 86 8.69 -8.65 -9.72
CA GLN A 86 8.05 -8.34 -10.99
C GLN A 86 8.21 -6.87 -11.37
N ALA A 87 8.16 -6.61 -12.68
CA ALA A 87 8.07 -5.26 -13.20
C ALA A 87 6.75 -4.60 -12.77
N VAL A 88 6.81 -3.30 -12.52
CA VAL A 88 5.66 -2.45 -12.18
C VAL A 88 5.65 -1.23 -13.10
N PRO A 89 4.47 -0.69 -13.47
CA PRO A 89 4.39 0.52 -14.28
C PRO A 89 5.08 1.71 -13.58
N ILE A 90 5.71 2.58 -14.37
CA ILE A 90 6.25 3.85 -13.87
C ILE A 90 5.15 4.90 -13.96
N LEU A 91 4.90 5.60 -12.87
CA LEU A 91 3.91 6.66 -12.80
C LEU A 91 4.52 7.99 -13.22
N GLU A 92 3.70 8.86 -13.81
CA GLU A 92 4.09 10.25 -14.02
C GLU A 92 3.65 11.07 -12.80
N LEU A 93 4.61 11.40 -11.93
CA LEU A 93 4.36 12.28 -10.79
C LEU A 93 4.87 13.69 -11.06
N ASP A 94 4.02 14.68 -10.84
CA ASP A 94 4.43 16.08 -10.83
C ASP A 94 5.30 16.41 -9.59
N ALA A 95 5.84 17.63 -9.54
CA ALA A 95 6.71 18.06 -8.46
C ALA A 95 5.99 18.07 -7.08
N ALA A 96 4.72 18.46 -7.04
CA ALA A 96 3.93 18.51 -5.82
C ALA A 96 3.63 17.10 -5.30
N GLN A 97 3.31 16.17 -6.20
CA GLN A 97 3.09 14.76 -5.89
C GLN A 97 4.36 14.10 -5.37
N ARG A 98 5.54 14.40 -5.94
CA ARG A 98 6.82 13.88 -5.42
C ARG A 98 7.10 14.36 -4.00
N ILE A 99 6.85 15.63 -3.72
CA ILE A 99 6.97 16.20 -2.37
C ILE A 99 5.96 15.51 -1.44
N ALA A 100 4.72 15.34 -1.87
CA ALA A 100 3.67 14.68 -1.10
C ALA A 100 4.01 13.20 -0.81
N ALA A 101 4.53 12.46 -1.78
CA ALA A 101 4.95 11.06 -1.62
C ALA A 101 6.05 10.90 -0.56
N SER A 102 6.93 11.90 -0.40
CA SER A 102 7.93 11.92 0.68
C SER A 102 7.33 12.04 2.08
N ARG A 103 6.02 12.32 2.19
CA ARG A 103 5.25 12.35 3.45
C ARG A 103 4.54 11.03 3.76
N GLY A 104 4.83 9.96 3.01
CA GLY A 104 4.40 8.59 3.29
C GLY A 104 3.08 8.18 2.63
N ALA A 105 2.19 9.12 2.32
CA ALA A 105 1.01 8.90 1.49
C ALA A 105 0.60 10.19 0.77
N TYR A 106 0.02 10.07 -0.42
CA TYR A 106 -0.43 11.19 -1.23
C TYR A 106 -1.56 10.81 -2.18
N VAL A 107 -2.28 11.81 -2.68
CA VAL A 107 -3.31 11.63 -3.70
C VAL A 107 -2.64 11.47 -5.07
N CYS A 108 -2.65 10.25 -5.60
CA CYS A 108 -2.06 9.91 -6.89
C CYS A 108 -2.98 10.31 -8.05
N ARG A 109 -4.29 10.15 -7.86
CA ARG A 109 -5.32 10.58 -8.81
C ARG A 109 -6.52 11.08 -8.00
N ASP A 110 -7.03 12.25 -8.36
CA ASP A 110 -8.20 12.82 -7.69
C ASP A 110 -9.33 13.10 -8.67
N HIS A 111 -10.53 13.28 -8.13
CA HIS A 111 -11.69 13.73 -8.87
C HIS A 111 -12.66 14.47 -7.94
N GLU A 112 -13.15 15.64 -8.34
CA GLU A 112 -14.02 16.47 -7.49
C GLU A 112 -15.33 15.76 -7.08
N GLN A 113 -15.85 14.94 -7.99
CA GLN A 113 -17.06 14.13 -7.79
C GLN A 113 -16.76 12.71 -7.28
N ALA A 114 -15.58 12.46 -6.70
CA ALA A 114 -15.23 11.13 -6.20
C ALA A 114 -16.29 10.62 -5.20
N LEU A 115 -16.69 9.36 -5.37
CA LEU A 115 -17.66 8.71 -4.49
C LEU A 115 -16.99 7.78 -3.48
N ALA A 116 -15.75 7.36 -3.75
CA ALA A 116 -14.93 6.51 -2.89
C ALA A 116 -13.45 6.87 -3.03
N SER A 117 -12.63 6.40 -2.10
CA SER A 117 -11.17 6.49 -2.15
C SER A 117 -10.55 5.10 -2.11
N ILE A 118 -9.66 4.80 -3.07
CA ILE A 118 -8.88 3.58 -3.11
C ILE A 118 -7.50 3.88 -2.51
N LEU A 119 -7.11 3.13 -1.48
CA LEU A 119 -5.79 3.22 -0.86
C LEU A 119 -4.96 2.02 -1.32
N ALA A 120 -3.78 2.25 -1.87
CA ALA A 120 -2.91 1.19 -2.34
C ALA A 120 -1.46 1.42 -1.90
N SER A 121 -0.67 0.35 -1.88
CA SER A 121 0.78 0.41 -1.72
C SER A 121 1.45 -0.50 -2.74
N GLY A 122 2.73 -0.27 -3.04
CA GLY A 122 3.53 -1.16 -3.87
C GLY A 122 2.90 -1.48 -5.23
N SER A 123 3.04 -2.74 -5.65
CA SER A 123 2.53 -3.27 -6.92
C SER A 123 1.02 -3.08 -7.11
N GLU A 124 0.24 -2.93 -6.04
CA GLU A 124 -1.21 -2.82 -6.13
C GLU A 124 -1.67 -1.40 -6.52
N LEU A 125 -0.78 -0.40 -6.57
CA LEU A 125 -1.15 0.93 -7.07
C LEU A 125 -1.53 0.91 -8.56
N GLY A 126 -0.84 0.08 -9.37
CA GLY A 126 -1.23 -0.13 -10.76
C GLY A 126 -2.64 -0.73 -10.89
N ILE A 127 -2.96 -1.70 -10.02
CA ILE A 127 -4.28 -2.34 -9.96
C ILE A 127 -5.35 -1.33 -9.53
N ALA A 128 -5.04 -0.45 -8.57
CA ALA A 128 -5.93 0.62 -8.13
C ALA A 128 -6.23 1.64 -9.24
N LEU A 129 -5.23 2.01 -10.04
CA LEU A 129 -5.42 2.91 -11.18
C LEU A 129 -6.26 2.27 -12.28
N GLU A 130 -6.02 1.00 -12.60
CA GLU A 130 -6.83 0.25 -13.56
C GLU A 130 -8.29 0.12 -13.08
N ALA A 131 -8.50 -0.17 -11.79
CA ALA A 131 -9.85 -0.21 -11.20
C ALA A 131 -10.55 1.16 -11.32
N ALA A 132 -9.83 2.25 -11.08
CA ALA A 132 -10.36 3.61 -11.25
C ALA A 132 -10.78 3.88 -12.71
N GLU A 133 -10.05 3.37 -13.70
CA GLU A 133 -10.45 3.46 -15.12
C GLU A 133 -11.70 2.65 -15.44
N LEU A 134 -11.80 1.42 -14.91
CA LEU A 134 -13.00 0.58 -15.05
C LEU A 134 -14.24 1.24 -14.43
N LEU A 135 -14.08 1.89 -13.28
CA LEU A 135 -15.15 2.63 -12.61
C LEU A 135 -15.53 3.89 -13.38
N ALA A 136 -14.55 4.63 -13.92
CA ALA A 136 -14.81 5.83 -14.73
C ALA A 136 -15.62 5.51 -15.99
N LYS A 137 -15.37 4.36 -16.64
CA LYS A 137 -16.19 3.86 -17.77
C LYS A 137 -17.65 3.61 -17.40
N ALA A 138 -17.93 3.39 -16.11
CA ALA A 138 -19.27 3.26 -15.54
C ALA A 138 -19.77 4.55 -14.87
N SER A 139 -19.15 5.70 -15.17
CA SER A 139 -19.47 7.02 -14.59
C SER A 139 -19.34 7.08 -13.06
N ILE A 140 -18.48 6.24 -12.47
CA ILE A 140 -18.15 6.26 -11.05
C ILE A 140 -16.76 6.86 -10.89
N ALA A 141 -16.70 8.07 -10.37
CA ALA A 141 -15.44 8.72 -10.03
C ALA A 141 -14.90 8.22 -8.68
N VAL A 142 -13.60 7.99 -8.62
CA VAL A 142 -12.90 7.62 -7.38
C VAL A 142 -11.59 8.39 -7.25
N ARG A 143 -11.19 8.62 -6.01
CA ARG A 143 -9.85 9.07 -5.65
C ARG A 143 -8.94 7.85 -5.50
N VAL A 144 -7.68 7.95 -5.93
CA VAL A 144 -6.64 6.95 -5.68
C VAL A 144 -5.54 7.58 -4.84
N VAL A 145 -5.26 6.97 -3.70
CA VAL A 145 -4.22 7.35 -2.74
C VAL A 145 -3.12 6.29 -2.80
N SER A 146 -1.89 6.74 -3.09
CA SER A 146 -0.71 5.91 -2.89
C SER A 146 -0.21 6.09 -1.46
N MET A 147 0.09 4.98 -0.77
CA MET A 147 0.61 4.95 0.58
C MET A 147 1.93 4.15 0.64
N PRO A 148 3.04 4.68 0.07
CA PRO A 148 4.32 3.99 0.07
C PRO A 148 4.87 3.77 1.47
N SER A 149 4.54 4.59 2.47
CA SER A 149 4.95 4.35 3.85
C SER A 149 3.88 4.75 4.86
N SER A 150 3.07 3.78 5.26
CA SER A 150 2.10 3.92 6.34
C SER A 150 2.75 4.35 7.67
N SER A 151 3.91 3.78 8.01
CA SER A 151 4.66 4.14 9.22
C SER A 151 5.09 5.60 9.26
N LEU A 152 5.44 6.19 8.11
CA LEU A 152 5.77 7.61 8.01
C LEU A 152 4.51 8.48 7.97
N PHE A 153 3.49 8.04 7.25
CA PHE A 153 2.21 8.72 7.13
C PHE A 153 1.51 8.88 8.49
N ASP A 154 1.55 7.84 9.33
CA ASP A 154 0.94 7.86 10.67
C ASP A 154 1.46 8.99 11.56
N ARG A 155 2.73 9.38 11.36
CA ARG A 155 3.42 10.45 12.10
C ARG A 155 3.20 11.84 11.52
N GLN A 156 2.51 11.97 10.39
CA GLN A 156 2.14 13.28 9.85
C GLN A 156 1.07 13.94 10.72
N ASP A 157 0.94 15.26 10.57
CA ASP A 157 -0.09 16.04 11.23
C ASP A 157 -1.50 15.61 10.78
N LEU A 158 -2.51 15.92 11.60
CA LEU A 158 -3.90 15.53 11.33
C LEU A 158 -4.43 16.16 10.04
N ALA A 159 -4.10 17.41 9.76
CA ALA A 159 -4.58 18.11 8.57
C ALA A 159 -4.09 17.42 7.28
N TRP A 160 -2.83 16.99 7.24
CA TRP A 160 -2.30 16.21 6.12
C TRP A 160 -3.00 14.86 5.98
N LYS A 161 -3.21 14.15 7.09
CA LYS A 161 -3.89 12.85 7.06
C LYS A 161 -5.33 12.98 6.55
N GLU A 162 -6.06 13.98 7.00
CA GLU A 162 -7.42 14.27 6.54
C GLU A 162 -7.46 14.68 5.06
N GLN A 163 -6.52 15.53 4.62
CA GLN A 163 -6.40 15.94 3.21
C GLN A 163 -6.21 14.73 2.29
N VAL A 164 -5.27 13.84 2.63
CA VAL A 164 -4.92 12.67 1.81
C VAL A 164 -6.05 11.63 1.85
N LEU A 165 -6.50 11.23 3.05
CA LEU A 165 -7.51 10.19 3.20
C LEU A 165 -8.90 10.60 2.71
N GLY A 166 -9.17 11.91 2.63
CA GLY A 166 -10.46 12.44 2.20
C GLY A 166 -11.61 12.03 3.12
N LYS A 167 -12.84 12.32 2.69
CA LYS A 167 -14.08 12.05 3.46
C LYS A 167 -14.92 10.90 2.92
N HIS A 168 -14.49 10.29 1.81
CA HIS A 168 -15.25 9.25 1.12
C HIS A 168 -15.06 7.89 1.80
N PRO A 169 -15.97 6.93 1.61
CA PRO A 169 -15.72 5.53 1.93
C PRO A 169 -14.39 5.07 1.31
N ARG A 170 -13.55 4.43 2.12
CA ARG A 170 -12.19 4.04 1.72
C ARG A 170 -12.11 2.54 1.52
N ILE A 171 -11.51 2.10 0.43
CA ILE A 171 -11.24 0.69 0.13
C ILE A 171 -9.73 0.55 0.01
N ALA A 172 -9.11 -0.32 0.79
CA ALA A 172 -7.68 -0.58 0.68
C ALA A 172 -7.38 -1.81 -0.20
N ILE A 173 -6.25 -1.81 -0.88
CA ILE A 173 -5.71 -2.97 -1.60
C ILE A 173 -4.22 -3.14 -1.30
N GLU A 174 -3.81 -4.34 -0.91
CA GLU A 174 -2.41 -4.72 -0.72
C GLU A 174 -2.27 -6.25 -0.77
N ALA A 175 -1.27 -6.77 -1.49
CA ALA A 175 -0.96 -8.21 -1.52
C ALA A 175 -0.26 -8.68 -0.22
N GLY A 176 -0.97 -8.59 0.90
CA GLY A 176 -0.54 -8.97 2.24
C GLY A 176 -1.72 -8.89 3.23
N VAL A 177 -1.46 -9.11 4.53
CA VAL A 177 -2.50 -9.05 5.57
C VAL A 177 -3.14 -7.67 5.64
N GLY A 178 -4.47 -7.65 5.54
CA GLY A 178 -5.28 -6.44 5.44
C GLY A 178 -5.50 -5.66 6.74
N ASP A 179 -5.31 -6.28 7.92
CA ASP A 179 -5.81 -5.75 9.20
C ASP A 179 -5.33 -4.33 9.54
N GLY A 180 -4.09 -4.01 9.17
CA GLY A 180 -3.49 -2.69 9.41
C GLY A 180 -4.18 -1.56 8.65
N TRP A 181 -4.95 -1.86 7.60
CA TRP A 181 -5.64 -0.86 6.80
C TRP A 181 -6.92 -0.32 7.47
N TRP A 182 -7.56 -1.11 8.33
CA TRP A 182 -8.77 -0.69 9.03
C TRP A 182 -8.56 0.56 9.90
N LYS A 183 -7.34 0.78 10.40
CA LYS A 183 -6.98 1.98 11.17
C LYS A 183 -7.16 3.29 10.38
N TYR A 184 -7.17 3.21 9.04
CA TYR A 184 -7.44 4.35 8.16
C TYR A 184 -8.94 4.55 7.89
N GLY A 185 -9.83 3.88 8.62
CA GLY A 185 -11.27 3.99 8.43
C GLY A 185 -11.74 3.42 7.10
N CYS A 186 -11.09 2.34 6.64
CA CYS A 186 -11.54 1.60 5.48
C CYS A 186 -12.91 0.96 5.74
N ALA A 187 -13.78 1.01 4.74
CA ALA A 187 -15.05 0.28 4.73
C ALA A 187 -14.87 -1.15 4.20
N ASP A 188 -13.83 -1.38 3.39
CA ASP A 188 -13.44 -2.70 2.90
C ASP A 188 -11.92 -2.76 2.64
N VAL A 189 -11.37 -3.97 2.67
CA VAL A 189 -9.94 -4.23 2.42
C VAL A 189 -9.81 -5.47 1.54
N LEU A 190 -9.19 -5.29 0.37
CA LEU A 190 -8.79 -6.36 -0.53
C LEU A 190 -7.33 -6.73 -0.27
N GLY A 191 -7.12 -7.74 0.57
CA GLY A 191 -5.80 -8.29 0.88
C GLY A 191 -5.82 -9.80 1.01
N LEU A 192 -4.80 -10.36 1.65
CA LEU A 192 -4.62 -11.80 1.84
C LEU A 192 -4.94 -12.20 3.28
N SER A 193 -5.71 -13.27 3.45
CA SER A 193 -6.07 -13.87 4.75
C SER A 193 -5.58 -15.31 4.93
N GLN A 194 -4.84 -15.82 3.94
CA GLN A 194 -4.26 -17.17 3.93
C GLN A 194 -2.85 -17.12 3.31
N PHE A 195 -2.09 -18.20 3.46
CA PHE A 195 -0.80 -18.33 2.78
C PHE A 195 -0.97 -18.34 1.26
N GLY A 196 0.11 -18.01 0.55
CA GLY A 196 0.13 -18.06 -0.91
C GLY A 196 0.23 -19.50 -1.45
N GLU A 197 0.47 -19.61 -2.75
CA GLU A 197 0.57 -20.89 -3.46
C GLU A 197 1.73 -20.85 -4.45
N SER A 198 2.24 -22.02 -4.86
CA SER A 198 3.27 -22.12 -5.90
C SER A 198 2.62 -22.11 -7.28
N ALA A 199 2.63 -20.95 -7.94
CA ALA A 199 2.17 -20.77 -9.33
C ALA A 199 2.77 -19.47 -9.91
N PRO A 200 2.68 -19.24 -11.24
CA PRO A 200 3.05 -17.96 -11.82
C PRO A 200 2.28 -16.79 -11.20
N ALA A 201 2.93 -15.64 -11.00
CA ALA A 201 2.37 -14.50 -10.26
C ALA A 201 0.97 -14.08 -10.74
N HIS A 202 0.75 -13.95 -12.05
CA HIS A 202 -0.56 -13.55 -12.59
C HIS A 202 -1.70 -14.52 -12.22
N VAL A 203 -1.40 -15.83 -12.15
CA VAL A 203 -2.37 -16.85 -11.71
C VAL A 203 -2.71 -16.65 -10.24
N LEU A 204 -1.72 -16.34 -9.40
CA LEU A 204 -1.94 -16.07 -7.98
C LEU A 204 -2.79 -14.82 -7.77
N TYR A 205 -2.49 -13.72 -8.45
CA TYR A 205 -3.29 -12.49 -8.35
C TYR A 205 -4.76 -12.72 -8.75
N GLU A 206 -5.01 -13.48 -9.82
CA GLU A 206 -6.37 -13.88 -10.21
C GLU A 206 -7.02 -14.78 -9.16
N HIS A 207 -6.30 -15.81 -8.68
CA HIS A 207 -6.80 -16.77 -7.68
C HIS A 207 -7.21 -16.09 -6.37
N PHE A 208 -6.41 -15.15 -5.88
CA PHE A 208 -6.67 -14.39 -4.66
C PHE A 208 -7.61 -13.19 -4.87
N GLY A 209 -8.07 -12.95 -6.10
CA GLY A 209 -8.97 -11.84 -6.42
C GLY A 209 -8.31 -10.47 -6.27
N LEU A 210 -6.99 -10.37 -6.31
CA LEU A 210 -6.23 -9.11 -6.29
C LEU A 210 -6.22 -8.48 -7.69
N THR A 211 -7.41 -8.22 -8.24
CA THR A 211 -7.59 -7.75 -9.61
C THR A 211 -8.34 -6.42 -9.66
N ALA A 212 -8.13 -5.66 -10.73
CA ALA A 212 -8.80 -4.38 -10.93
C ALA A 212 -10.33 -4.54 -10.97
N LYS A 213 -10.81 -5.66 -11.54
CA LYS A 213 -12.23 -6.00 -11.62
C LYS A 213 -12.82 -6.25 -10.22
N ALA A 214 -12.19 -7.11 -9.42
CA ALA A 214 -12.66 -7.41 -8.06
C ALA A 214 -12.65 -6.16 -7.17
N LEU A 215 -11.60 -5.33 -7.29
CA LEU A 215 -11.53 -4.07 -6.58
C LEU A 215 -12.65 -3.10 -7.00
N ALA A 216 -12.93 -2.97 -8.30
CA ALA A 216 -14.03 -2.14 -8.78
C ALA A 216 -15.40 -2.62 -8.30
N GLU A 217 -15.62 -3.94 -8.21
CA GLU A 217 -16.84 -4.51 -7.65
C GLU A 217 -17.01 -4.20 -6.15
N ARG A 218 -15.95 -4.34 -5.36
CA ARG A 218 -15.94 -3.94 -3.94
C ARG A 218 -16.25 -2.47 -3.75
N VAL A 219 -15.63 -1.60 -4.55
CA VAL A 219 -15.94 -0.18 -4.55
C VAL A 219 -17.43 0.05 -4.78
N ARG A 220 -18.02 -0.52 -5.85
CA ARG A 220 -19.46 -0.38 -6.15
C ARG A 220 -20.35 -0.81 -4.97
N HIS A 221 -20.00 -1.88 -4.29
CA HIS A 221 -20.71 -2.37 -3.12
C HIS A 221 -20.63 -1.41 -1.92
N CYS A 222 -19.46 -0.82 -1.67
CA CYS A 222 -19.29 0.17 -0.60
C CYS A 222 -20.12 1.44 -0.82
N ILE A 223 -20.18 1.94 -2.07
CA ILE A 223 -20.93 3.16 -2.39
C ILE A 223 -22.44 2.95 -2.23
N SER A 224 -22.96 1.79 -2.66
CA SER A 224 -24.40 1.50 -2.55
C SER A 224 -24.83 1.37 -1.09
N THR A 225 -24.02 0.73 -0.25
CA THR A 225 -24.28 0.57 1.19
C THR A 225 -24.25 1.91 1.92
N SER A 226 -23.27 2.77 1.58
CA SER A 226 -23.15 4.11 2.17
C SER A 226 -24.35 5.00 1.84
N ALA A 227 -24.85 4.94 0.59
CA ALA A 227 -26.03 5.68 0.15
C ALA A 227 -27.32 5.26 0.89
N MET A 228 -27.42 4.01 1.34
CA MET A 228 -28.56 3.54 2.14
C MET A 228 -28.47 4.00 3.60
N SER A 229 -27.27 4.04 4.19
CA SER A 229 -27.07 4.47 5.58
C SER A 229 -27.33 5.97 5.83
N GLY A 230 -27.14 6.82 4.82
CA GLY A 230 -27.38 8.27 4.92
C GLY A 230 -28.84 8.70 4.72
N ARG A 231 -29.78 7.74 4.59
CA ARG A 231 -31.23 8.00 4.45
C ARG A 231 -32.04 7.67 5.72
N ALA A 232 -31.37 7.25 6.80
CA ALA A 232 -31.96 7.01 8.11
C ALA A 232 -31.62 8.15 9.08
#